data_AF-A0A3N8G7W4-F1
#
_entry.id   AF-A0A3N8G7W4-F1
#
_cell.length_a   1.000
_cell.length_b   1.000
_cell.length_c   1.000
_cell.angle_alpha   90.00
_cell.angle_beta   90.00
_cell.angle_gamma   90.00
#
_symmetry.space_group_name_H-M   'P 1'
#
loop_
_entity.id
_entity.type
_entity.pdbx_description
1 polymer ?
#
loop_
_entity_poly.entity_id
_entity_poly.type
_entity_poly.pdbx_seq_one_letter_code
_entity_poly.pdbx_strand_id
1 'polypeptide(L)'
;MRRGAWVALSGESARVARKRALPVAVVAVALLVVGWWLLKRPSSKQAFINATVVVVRAPIAGTLSFPPGIEVGNLARTAMPIARIAGDLSNPRVSELRVLEQRLKVQSGDLAQRERSLALRIADRQRQQDRYRDESRRQQALQARYTGAQIAQARAELARLDAMSTLSEADMRRANALFEKGYLSRAGYERSIANARMSGAQVHAQRAQINQSEAAHAAARAGLQLDGPRALSEPEQRNRQLALELVDLRQQLQDTKMLGASTNDELTRVAAEFERQRMATLAADRPSVVWSLDAQSGEALTAGAPIMQLIDCNDVWVDAFFDESDVRDLEVGAPVKVSLSHDSRHWSGVIETIRSGSGRVTVGQYVAAPPPEIARRQLPVKVVTVRVRVDWKRELQPSQYCLAGRSVDVSI
;
A
#
# COMPACT_ATOMS: atom_id res chain seq x y z
N MET A 1 95.51 -10.49 93.57
CA MET A 1 95.59 -11.90 93.13
C MET A 1 94.22 -12.54 93.27
N ARG A 2 93.74 -13.20 92.20
CA ARG A 2 92.66 -14.20 92.08
C ARG A 2 91.26 -13.88 92.66
N ARG A 3 90.34 -13.51 91.75
CA ARG A 3 88.88 -13.72 91.89
C ARG A 3 88.54 -15.16 91.54
N GLY A 4 87.76 -15.83 92.39
CA GLY A 4 87.31 -17.21 92.22
C GLY A 4 85.78 -17.32 92.20
N ALA A 5 85.30 -18.04 91.18
CA ALA A 5 84.12 -18.88 91.05
C ALA A 5 82.75 -18.42 91.62
N TRP A 6 81.80 -18.31 90.68
CA TRP A 6 80.36 -18.19 90.89
C TRP A 6 79.72 -19.53 91.27
N VAL A 7 78.76 -19.47 92.18
CA VAL A 7 77.92 -20.58 92.66
C VAL A 7 76.54 -20.51 91.99
N ALA A 8 76.02 -21.69 91.63
CA ALA A 8 74.71 -21.91 91.02
C ALA A 8 73.57 -21.91 92.06
N LEU A 9 72.38 -21.42 91.67
CA LEU A 9 71.12 -21.65 92.36
C LEU A 9 70.02 -21.98 91.33
N SER A 10 69.53 -23.23 91.36
CA SER A 10 68.21 -23.69 90.90
C SER A 10 67.10 -23.06 91.75
N GLY A 11 65.81 -22.94 91.42
CA GLY A 11 64.89 -23.68 90.55
C GLY A 11 63.54 -23.79 91.31
N GLU A 12 62.41 -23.79 90.59
CA GLU A 12 61.02 -24.08 91.06
C GLU A 12 60.13 -22.93 91.61
N SER A 13 59.19 -22.42 90.80
CA SER A 13 57.84 -21.95 91.24
C SER A 13 56.93 -21.38 90.12
N ALA A 14 56.88 -21.95 88.90
CA ALA A 14 56.04 -21.38 87.82
C ALA A 14 55.22 -22.42 87.02
N ARG A 15 54.55 -23.37 87.70
CA ARG A 15 53.78 -24.43 87.00
C ARG A 15 52.26 -24.49 87.28
N VAL A 16 51.69 -23.58 88.08
CA VAL A 16 50.25 -23.69 88.47
C VAL A 16 49.30 -22.71 87.74
N ALA A 17 49.79 -21.60 87.18
CA ALA A 17 48.91 -20.60 86.53
C ALA A 17 48.42 -20.97 85.10
N ARG A 18 49.05 -21.94 84.43
CA ARG A 18 48.80 -22.23 83.00
C ARG A 18 47.56 -23.10 82.71
N LYS A 19 46.96 -23.74 83.72
CA LYS A 19 45.85 -24.70 83.54
C LYS A 19 44.44 -24.10 83.52
N ARG A 20 44.25 -22.81 83.85
CA ARG A 20 42.93 -22.13 83.82
C ARG A 20 42.73 -21.15 82.66
N ALA A 21 43.79 -20.82 81.90
CA ALA A 21 43.71 -19.86 80.78
C ALA A 21 43.31 -20.50 79.44
N LEU A 22 43.55 -21.81 79.24
CA LEU A 22 43.22 -22.51 78.00
C LEU A 22 41.72 -22.56 77.65
N PRO A 23 40.79 -22.88 78.57
CA PRO A 23 39.37 -23.00 78.20
C PRO A 23 38.73 -21.65 77.87
N VAL A 24 39.18 -20.55 78.48
CA VAL A 24 38.66 -19.20 78.22
C VAL A 24 39.05 -18.71 76.83
N ALA A 25 40.28 -19.01 76.38
CA ALA A 25 40.72 -18.67 75.03
C ALA A 25 39.94 -19.42 73.94
N VAL A 26 39.60 -20.69 74.17
CA VAL A 26 38.81 -21.50 73.22
C VAL A 26 37.38 -20.97 73.11
N VAL A 27 36.75 -20.59 74.22
CA VAL A 27 35.40 -20.00 74.21
C VAL A 27 35.39 -18.61 73.55
N ALA A 28 36.41 -17.78 73.80
CA ALA A 28 36.53 -16.47 73.15
C ALA A 28 36.73 -16.59 71.63
N VAL A 29 37.56 -17.55 71.19
CA VAL A 29 37.72 -17.86 69.76
C VAL A 29 36.43 -18.41 69.17
N ALA A 30 35.73 -19.32 69.85
CA ALA A 30 34.44 -19.84 69.40
C ALA A 30 33.37 -18.74 69.28
N LEU A 31 33.31 -17.80 70.23
CA LEU A 31 32.41 -16.64 70.18
C LEU A 31 32.80 -15.65 69.07
N LEU A 32 34.11 -15.47 68.80
CA LEU A 32 34.57 -14.66 67.67
C LEU A 32 34.28 -15.32 66.32
N VAL A 33 34.42 -16.65 66.22
CA VAL A 33 34.07 -17.40 65.00
C VAL A 33 32.57 -17.40 64.77
N VAL A 34 31.77 -17.62 65.82
CA VAL A 34 30.29 -17.57 65.75
C VAL A 34 29.83 -16.14 65.46
N GLY A 35 30.40 -15.14 66.11
CA GLY A 35 30.14 -13.73 65.84
C GLY A 35 30.49 -13.35 64.40
N TRP A 36 31.64 -13.79 63.88
CA TRP A 36 31.99 -13.60 62.48
C TRP A 36 31.01 -14.31 61.55
N TRP A 37 30.59 -15.54 61.88
CA TRP A 37 29.63 -16.29 61.07
C TRP A 37 28.24 -15.62 61.05
N LEU A 38 27.79 -15.05 62.17
CA LEU A 38 26.55 -14.27 62.27
C LEU A 38 26.62 -12.88 61.62
N LEU A 39 27.81 -12.28 61.51
CA LEU A 39 28.01 -11.00 60.82
C LEU A 39 28.31 -11.15 59.32
N LYS A 40 28.51 -12.37 58.82
CA LYS A 40 28.85 -12.60 57.42
C LYS A 40 27.59 -12.43 56.57
N ARG A 41 27.54 -11.33 55.84
CA ARG A 41 26.45 -11.07 54.90
C ARG A 41 26.53 -12.03 53.70
N PRO A 42 25.40 -12.54 53.21
CA PRO A 42 25.38 -13.40 52.03
C PRO A 42 25.91 -12.63 50.82
N SER A 43 26.81 -13.29 50.07
CA SER A 43 27.46 -12.74 48.89
C SER A 43 27.32 -13.74 47.74
N SER A 44 27.07 -13.25 46.53
CA SER A 44 26.98 -14.09 45.33
C SER A 44 28.25 -14.89 45.13
N LYS A 45 28.12 -16.17 44.74
CA LYS A 45 29.25 -17.00 44.30
C LYS A 45 29.78 -16.56 42.95
N GLN A 46 28.86 -16.19 42.07
CA GLN A 46 29.12 -15.66 40.74
C GLN A 46 28.00 -14.66 40.43
N ALA A 47 28.31 -13.55 39.78
CA ALA A 47 27.30 -12.71 39.17
C ALA A 47 27.84 -12.07 37.89
N PHE A 48 26.97 -11.83 36.92
CA PHE A 48 27.31 -11.27 35.63
C PHE A 48 26.33 -10.16 35.26
N ILE A 49 26.85 -9.12 34.61
CA ILE A 49 26.03 -8.09 34.00
C ILE A 49 25.48 -8.63 32.68
N ASN A 50 24.16 -8.67 32.55
CA ASN A 50 23.45 -9.11 31.36
C ASN A 50 22.61 -7.95 30.80
N ALA A 51 22.29 -8.04 29.52
CA ALA A 51 21.50 -7.04 28.82
C ALA A 51 20.62 -7.69 27.76
N THR A 52 19.57 -6.99 27.35
CA THR A 52 18.65 -7.49 26.32
C THR A 52 19.35 -7.50 24.96
N VAL A 53 19.42 -8.68 24.34
CA VAL A 53 20.00 -8.90 23.02
C VAL A 53 18.91 -8.91 21.96
N VAL A 54 18.99 -7.97 21.01
CA VAL A 54 18.12 -7.85 19.86
C VAL A 54 18.82 -8.43 18.65
N VAL A 55 18.25 -9.49 18.07
CA VAL A 55 18.78 -10.11 16.84
C VAL A 55 18.19 -9.41 15.63
N VAL A 56 19.03 -8.76 14.85
CA VAL A 56 18.64 -8.16 13.57
C VAL A 56 18.68 -9.22 12.49
N ARG A 57 17.58 -9.38 11.75
CA ARG A 57 17.42 -10.39 10.70
C ARG A 57 17.18 -9.76 9.34
N ALA A 58 17.57 -10.48 8.29
CA ALA A 58 17.33 -10.09 6.91
C ALA A 58 15.82 -10.14 6.58
N PRO A 59 15.16 -9.02 6.23
CA PRO A 59 13.74 -9.02 5.84
C PRO A 59 13.52 -9.60 4.44
N ILE A 60 14.55 -9.59 3.58
CA ILE A 60 14.53 -10.12 2.22
C ILE A 60 15.80 -10.94 1.98
N ALA A 61 15.76 -11.84 0.99
CA ALA A 61 16.96 -12.50 0.49
C ALA A 61 17.75 -11.55 -0.42
N GLY A 62 19.08 -11.61 -0.35
CA GLY A 62 19.96 -10.75 -1.15
C GLY A 62 21.39 -10.65 -0.61
N THR A 63 22.16 -9.74 -1.18
CA THR A 63 23.54 -9.46 -0.77
C THR A 63 23.60 -8.39 0.30
N LEU A 64 24.25 -8.71 1.42
CA LEU A 64 24.40 -7.83 2.57
C LEU A 64 25.48 -6.77 2.32
N SER A 65 25.22 -5.54 2.73
CA SER A 65 26.21 -4.46 2.77
C SER A 65 26.06 -3.65 4.05
N PHE A 66 27.18 -3.45 4.76
CA PHE A 66 27.21 -2.59 5.94
C PHE A 66 27.63 -1.17 5.56
N PRO A 67 26.95 -0.14 6.07
CA PRO A 67 27.45 1.23 6.02
C PRO A 67 28.81 1.35 6.74
N PRO A 68 29.69 2.29 6.33
CA PRO A 68 30.95 2.51 7.03
C PRO A 68 30.70 2.90 8.49
N GLY A 69 31.51 2.35 9.41
CA GLY A 69 31.40 2.60 10.85
C GLY A 69 30.53 1.61 11.63
N ILE A 70 30.00 0.56 10.99
CA ILE A 70 29.34 -0.55 11.68
C ILE A 70 30.36 -1.66 11.95
N GLU A 71 30.87 -1.68 13.18
CA GLU A 71 31.81 -2.68 13.69
C GLU A 71 31.36 -3.10 15.10
N VAL A 72 31.83 -4.27 15.55
CA VAL A 72 31.56 -4.78 16.89
C VAL A 72 32.08 -3.78 17.94
N GLY A 73 31.21 -3.35 18.86
CA GLY A 73 31.49 -2.33 19.87
C GLY A 73 31.05 -0.90 19.53
N ASN A 74 30.64 -0.62 18.28
CA ASN A 74 30.15 0.70 17.91
C ASN A 74 28.69 0.92 18.34
N LEU A 75 28.36 2.17 18.66
CA LEU A 75 27.00 2.59 19.02
C LEU A 75 26.16 2.82 17.75
N ALA A 76 25.11 2.00 17.59
CA ALA A 76 24.04 2.23 16.63
C ALA A 76 23.01 3.19 17.24
N ARG A 77 22.90 4.41 16.69
CA ARG A 77 21.90 5.39 17.12
C ARG A 77 20.53 5.08 16.53
N THR A 78 19.47 5.52 17.21
CA THR A 78 18.11 5.46 16.69
C THR A 78 18.03 6.03 15.26
N ALA A 79 17.34 5.30 14.37
CA ALA A 79 17.16 5.62 12.95
C ALA A 79 18.44 5.67 12.10
N MET A 80 19.60 5.27 12.64
CA MET A 80 20.81 5.10 11.86
C MET A 80 20.70 3.83 11.00
N PRO A 81 21.00 3.88 9.69
CA PRO A 81 21.04 2.67 8.86
C PRO A 81 22.17 1.77 9.33
N ILE A 82 21.84 0.52 9.66
CA ILE A 82 22.78 -0.48 10.19
C ILE A 82 23.15 -1.53 9.15
N ALA A 83 22.27 -1.82 8.20
CA ALA A 83 22.53 -2.77 7.12
C ALA A 83 21.67 -2.44 5.90
N ARG A 84 22.18 -2.72 4.72
CA ARG A 84 21.43 -2.67 3.46
C ARG A 84 21.56 -4.00 2.76
N ILE A 85 20.42 -4.55 2.34
CA ILE A 85 20.35 -5.81 1.60
C ILE A 85 19.87 -5.49 0.20
N ALA A 86 20.70 -5.79 -0.80
CA ALA A 86 20.33 -5.68 -2.20
C ALA A 86 19.75 -7.02 -2.68
N GLY A 87 18.45 -7.03 -2.98
CA GLY A 87 17.82 -8.13 -3.69
C GLY A 87 18.26 -8.09 -5.15
N ASP A 88 19.39 -8.73 -5.45
CA ASP A 88 19.90 -8.90 -6.80
C ASP A 88 19.35 -10.17 -7.47
N LEU A 89 20.03 -10.70 -8.49
CA LEU A 89 19.67 -11.94 -9.18
C LEU A 89 19.58 -13.17 -8.25
N SER A 90 20.15 -13.10 -7.04
CA SER A 90 20.03 -14.14 -6.01
C SER A 90 18.61 -14.26 -5.43
N ASN A 91 17.77 -13.23 -5.55
CA ASN A 91 16.38 -13.28 -5.14
C ASN A 91 15.48 -13.61 -6.37
N PRO A 92 15.00 -14.85 -6.52
CA PRO A 92 14.20 -15.25 -7.68
C PRO A 92 12.93 -14.40 -7.83
N ARG A 93 12.36 -13.93 -6.72
CA ARG A 93 11.15 -13.09 -6.71
C ARG A 93 11.37 -11.73 -7.39
N VAL A 94 12.58 -11.15 -7.29
CA VAL A 94 12.92 -9.87 -7.94
C VAL A 94 12.93 -10.04 -9.46
N SER A 95 13.44 -11.15 -9.97
CA SER A 95 13.46 -11.44 -11.41
C SER A 95 12.05 -11.65 -11.97
N GLU A 96 11.19 -12.39 -11.24
CA GLU A 96 9.78 -12.59 -11.61
C GLU A 96 8.99 -11.27 -11.62
N LEU A 97 9.11 -10.47 -10.55
CA LEU A 97 8.44 -9.17 -10.44
C LEU A 97 8.90 -8.21 -11.54
N ARG A 98 10.19 -8.21 -11.90
CA ARG A 98 10.72 -7.41 -13.01
C ARG A 98 10.10 -7.80 -14.35
N VAL A 99 9.99 -9.10 -14.65
CA VAL A 99 9.37 -9.57 -15.90
C VAL A 99 7.89 -9.21 -15.93
N LEU A 100 7.19 -9.38 -14.80
CA LEU A 100 5.77 -9.03 -14.67
C LEU A 100 5.54 -7.52 -14.85
N GLU A 101 6.36 -6.68 -14.20
CA GLU A 101 6.31 -5.22 -14.34
C GLU A 101 6.52 -4.80 -15.81
N GLN A 102 7.53 -5.34 -16.49
CA GLN A 102 7.76 -5.02 -17.90
C GLN A 102 6.59 -5.45 -18.80
N ARG A 103 6.01 -6.63 -18.54
CA ARG A 103 4.83 -7.10 -19.27
C ARG A 103 3.64 -6.16 -19.08
N LEU A 104 3.33 -5.80 -17.82
CA LEU A 104 2.23 -4.88 -17.50
C LEU A 104 2.46 -3.49 -18.09
N LYS A 105 3.72 -3.02 -18.13
CA LYS A 105 4.09 -1.74 -18.74
C LYS A 105 3.85 -1.74 -20.26
N VAL A 106 4.24 -2.80 -20.97
CA VAL A 106 3.95 -2.95 -22.41
C VAL A 106 2.44 -3.01 -22.64
N GLN A 107 1.73 -3.83 -21.87
CA GLN A 107 0.27 -3.96 -21.98
C GLN A 107 -0.45 -2.63 -21.71
N SER A 108 -0.01 -1.86 -20.71
CA SER A 108 -0.53 -0.52 -20.44
C SER A 108 -0.30 0.43 -21.62
N GLY A 109 0.87 0.34 -22.26
CA GLY A 109 1.19 1.11 -23.47
C GLY A 109 0.27 0.78 -24.64
N ASP A 110 0.05 -0.52 -24.88
CA ASP A 110 -0.84 -1.01 -25.95
C ASP A 110 -2.29 -0.57 -25.71
N LEU A 111 -2.78 -0.66 -24.48
CA LEU A 111 -4.12 -0.20 -24.12
C LEU A 111 -4.27 1.32 -24.30
N ALA A 112 -3.27 2.11 -23.90
CA ALA A 112 -3.27 3.56 -24.12
C ALA A 112 -3.23 3.93 -25.62
N GLN A 113 -2.50 3.17 -26.43
CA GLN A 113 -2.53 3.33 -27.89
C GLN A 113 -3.90 2.96 -28.47
N ARG A 114 -4.50 1.85 -28.01
CA ARG A 114 -5.82 1.43 -28.45
C ARG A 114 -6.90 2.45 -28.09
N GLU A 115 -6.87 3.00 -26.87
CA GLU A 115 -7.76 4.07 -26.43
C GLU A 115 -7.69 5.29 -27.36
N ARG A 116 -6.48 5.78 -27.65
CA ARG A 116 -6.27 6.89 -28.59
C ARG A 116 -6.81 6.56 -29.99
N SER A 117 -6.58 5.35 -30.48
CA SER A 117 -7.06 4.92 -31.80
C SER A 117 -8.59 4.89 -31.88
N LEU A 118 -9.26 4.42 -30.81
CA LEU A 118 -10.72 4.40 -30.71
C LEU A 118 -11.30 5.81 -30.61
N ALA A 119 -10.69 6.69 -29.81
CA ALA A 119 -11.11 8.08 -29.69
C ALA A 119 -11.05 8.82 -31.05
N LEU A 120 -9.99 8.60 -31.83
CA LEU A 120 -9.86 9.17 -33.18
C LEU A 120 -10.92 8.62 -34.14
N ARG A 121 -11.18 7.29 -34.11
CA ARG A 121 -12.23 6.66 -34.92
C ARG A 121 -13.63 7.19 -34.59
N ILE A 122 -13.93 7.34 -33.30
CA ILE A 122 -15.19 7.93 -32.83
C ILE A 122 -15.33 9.36 -33.34
N ALA A 123 -14.30 10.19 -33.19
CA ALA A 123 -14.31 11.57 -33.67
C ALA A 123 -14.53 11.65 -35.19
N ASP A 124 -13.91 10.75 -35.96
CA ASP A 124 -14.10 10.67 -37.40
C ASP A 124 -15.52 10.27 -37.79
N ARG A 125 -16.04 9.19 -37.19
CA ARG A 125 -17.42 8.72 -37.41
C ARG A 125 -18.45 9.76 -37.02
N GLN A 126 -18.17 10.54 -35.98
CA GLN A 126 -19.06 11.61 -35.55
C GLN A 126 -19.09 12.76 -36.55
N ARG A 127 -17.94 13.16 -37.11
CA ARG A 127 -17.90 14.13 -38.23
C ARG A 127 -18.65 13.62 -39.46
N GLN A 128 -18.52 12.33 -39.79
CA GLN A 128 -19.27 11.73 -40.89
C GLN A 128 -20.78 11.74 -40.63
N GLN A 129 -21.19 11.42 -39.40
CA GLN A 129 -22.59 11.47 -38.99
C GLN A 129 -23.18 12.87 -39.14
N ASP A 130 -22.44 13.90 -38.72
CA ASP A 130 -22.89 15.29 -38.84
C ASP A 130 -23.03 15.72 -40.31
N ARG A 131 -22.12 15.30 -41.19
CA ARG A 131 -22.24 15.51 -42.64
C ARG A 131 -23.52 14.88 -43.21
N TYR A 132 -23.80 13.62 -42.88
CA TYR A 132 -25.02 12.95 -43.37
C TYR A 132 -26.31 13.57 -42.80
N ARG A 133 -26.28 14.08 -41.56
CA ARG A 133 -27.41 14.83 -40.99
C ARG A 133 -27.66 16.12 -41.75
N ASP A 134 -26.61 16.85 -42.11
CA ASP A 134 -26.73 18.08 -42.89
C ASP A 134 -27.18 17.79 -44.33
N GLU A 135 -26.67 16.73 -44.96
CA GLU A 135 -27.13 16.28 -46.27
C GLU A 135 -28.62 15.91 -46.26
N SER A 136 -29.08 15.13 -45.26
CA SER A 136 -30.49 14.79 -45.08
C SER A 136 -31.36 16.06 -44.94
N ARG A 137 -30.95 17.02 -44.10
CA ARG A 137 -31.66 18.31 -43.95
C ARG A 137 -31.72 19.10 -45.25
N ARG A 138 -30.62 19.14 -46.01
CA ARG A 138 -30.56 19.83 -47.31
C ARG A 138 -31.50 19.16 -48.33
N GLN A 139 -31.52 17.84 -48.40
CA GLN A 139 -32.42 17.10 -49.28
C GLN A 139 -33.89 17.36 -48.93
N GLN A 140 -34.25 17.28 -47.64
CA GLN A 140 -35.60 17.59 -47.17
C GLN A 140 -36.01 19.03 -47.52
N ALA A 141 -35.12 20.01 -47.31
CA ALA A 141 -35.38 21.41 -47.66
C ALA A 141 -35.55 21.62 -49.18
N LEU A 142 -34.73 20.97 -50.00
CA LEU A 142 -34.86 21.02 -51.46
C LEU A 142 -36.16 20.39 -51.94
N GLN A 143 -36.56 19.25 -51.37
CA GLN A 143 -37.81 18.58 -51.71
C GLN A 143 -39.03 19.43 -51.31
N ALA A 144 -39.00 20.06 -50.14
CA ALA A 144 -40.04 21.00 -49.72
C ALA A 144 -40.13 22.21 -50.66
N ARG A 145 -39.00 22.78 -51.08
CA ARG A 145 -38.98 23.88 -52.07
C ARG A 145 -39.55 23.46 -53.42
N TYR A 146 -39.18 22.28 -53.90
CA TYR A 146 -39.68 21.74 -55.17
C TYR A 146 -41.20 21.54 -55.16
N THR A 147 -41.72 20.86 -54.14
CA THR A 147 -43.18 20.65 -53.98
C THR A 147 -43.93 21.97 -53.76
N GLY A 148 -43.33 22.94 -53.06
CA GLY A 148 -43.90 24.28 -52.92
C GLY A 148 -44.00 25.03 -54.25
N ALA A 149 -42.99 24.91 -55.12
CA ALA A 149 -43.03 25.50 -56.46
C ALA A 149 -44.09 24.83 -57.35
N GLN A 150 -44.30 23.51 -57.24
CA GLN A 150 -45.38 22.82 -57.94
C GLN A 150 -46.77 23.32 -57.52
N ILE A 151 -47.00 23.57 -56.23
CA ILE A 151 -48.25 24.17 -55.75
C ILE A 151 -48.44 25.56 -56.33
N ALA A 152 -47.38 26.39 -56.35
CA ALA A 152 -47.45 27.73 -56.93
C ALA A 152 -47.83 27.68 -58.43
N GLN A 153 -47.23 26.76 -59.20
CA GLN A 153 -47.59 26.52 -60.60
C GLN A 153 -49.05 26.06 -60.74
N ALA A 154 -49.48 25.10 -59.92
CA ALA A 154 -50.85 24.58 -59.95
C ALA A 154 -51.90 25.65 -59.61
N ARG A 155 -51.58 26.56 -58.68
CA ARG A 155 -52.43 27.72 -58.33
C ARG A 155 -52.50 28.76 -59.45
N ALA A 156 -51.40 29.02 -60.15
CA ALA A 156 -51.41 29.90 -61.32
C ALA A 156 -52.28 29.33 -62.45
N GLU A 157 -52.21 28.02 -62.69
CA GLU A 157 -53.06 27.34 -63.66
C GLU A 157 -54.54 27.33 -63.24
N LEU A 158 -54.82 27.15 -61.94
CA LEU A 158 -56.19 27.30 -61.42
C LEU A 158 -56.73 28.70 -61.71
N ALA A 159 -55.96 29.76 -61.48
CA ALA A 159 -56.39 31.13 -61.78
C ALA A 159 -56.73 31.34 -63.27
N ARG A 160 -55.95 30.72 -64.17
CA ARG A 160 -56.23 30.72 -65.62
C ARG A 160 -57.55 30.01 -65.93
N LEU A 161 -57.79 28.83 -65.36
CA LEU A 161 -59.01 28.06 -65.55
C LEU A 161 -60.24 28.75 -64.94
N ASP A 162 -60.09 29.38 -63.78
CA ASP A 162 -61.14 30.14 -63.09
C ASP A 162 -61.59 31.35 -63.92
N ALA A 163 -60.65 32.07 -64.53
CA ALA A 163 -60.96 33.15 -65.48
C ALA A 163 -61.72 32.64 -66.72
N MET A 164 -61.30 31.50 -67.29
CA MET A 164 -61.97 30.88 -68.44
C MET A 164 -63.37 30.37 -68.10
N SER A 165 -63.56 29.83 -66.89
CA SER A 165 -64.85 29.39 -66.37
C SER A 165 -65.79 30.57 -66.14
N THR A 166 -65.29 31.66 -65.54
CA THR A 166 -66.05 32.91 -65.34
C THR A 166 -66.56 33.47 -66.68
N LEU A 167 -65.71 33.47 -67.72
CA LEU A 167 -66.12 33.86 -69.07
C LEU A 167 -67.21 32.93 -69.63
N SER A 168 -67.01 31.62 -69.54
CA SER A 168 -67.95 30.61 -70.05
C SER A 168 -69.31 30.68 -69.35
N GLU A 169 -69.33 30.95 -68.05
CA GLU A 169 -70.57 31.19 -67.29
C GLU A 169 -71.28 32.47 -67.72
N ALA A 170 -70.54 33.56 -67.96
CA ALA A 170 -71.12 34.80 -68.46
C ALA A 170 -71.72 34.60 -69.86
N ASP A 171 -71.05 33.83 -70.73
CA ASP A 171 -71.57 33.43 -72.04
C ASP A 171 -72.83 32.58 -71.93
N MET A 172 -72.87 31.62 -71.00
CA MET A 172 -74.06 30.82 -70.73
C MET A 172 -75.23 31.68 -70.23
N ARG A 173 -74.99 32.63 -69.32
CA ARG A 173 -76.02 33.57 -68.85
C ARG A 173 -76.57 34.43 -69.99
N ARG A 174 -75.69 34.94 -70.87
CA ARG A 174 -76.08 35.67 -72.08
C ARG A 174 -76.88 34.79 -73.04
N ALA A 175 -76.42 33.57 -73.29
CA ALA A 175 -77.09 32.60 -74.16
C ALA A 175 -78.49 32.24 -73.65
N ASN A 176 -78.67 32.10 -72.33
CA ASN A 176 -79.97 31.87 -71.72
C ASN A 176 -80.95 33.02 -72.00
N ALA A 177 -80.53 34.26 -71.72
CA ALA A 177 -81.36 35.44 -71.96
C ALA A 177 -81.71 35.63 -73.46
N LEU A 178 -80.81 35.26 -74.38
CA LEU A 178 -81.07 35.33 -75.83
C LEU A 178 -81.98 34.20 -76.31
N PHE A 179 -81.83 32.99 -75.75
CA PHE A 179 -82.69 31.84 -76.08
C PHE A 179 -84.14 32.06 -75.61
N GLU A 180 -84.34 32.58 -74.41
CA GLU A 180 -85.68 32.93 -73.87
C GLU A 180 -86.41 33.96 -74.75
N LYS A 181 -85.66 34.88 -75.37
CA LYS A 181 -86.18 35.89 -76.29
C LYS A 181 -86.32 35.40 -77.74
N GLY A 182 -85.94 34.16 -78.04
CA GLY A 182 -86.02 33.56 -79.38
C GLY A 182 -84.92 33.97 -80.37
N TYR A 183 -83.85 34.63 -79.91
CA TYR A 183 -82.76 35.12 -80.78
C TYR A 183 -81.59 34.12 -80.95
N LEU A 184 -81.59 32.99 -80.22
CA LEU A 184 -80.54 31.97 -80.29
C LEU A 184 -81.14 30.59 -80.58
N SER A 185 -80.44 29.76 -81.37
CA SER A 185 -80.86 28.39 -81.65
C SER A 185 -80.66 27.46 -80.44
N ARG A 186 -81.47 26.39 -80.36
CA ARG A 186 -81.33 25.35 -79.30
C ARG A 186 -79.92 24.76 -79.26
N ALA A 187 -79.34 24.45 -80.43
CA ALA A 187 -77.98 23.92 -80.51
C ALA A 187 -76.93 24.91 -79.99
N GLY A 188 -77.12 26.22 -80.22
CA GLY A 188 -76.23 27.26 -79.69
C GLY A 188 -76.34 27.40 -78.17
N TYR A 189 -77.56 27.34 -77.64
CA TYR A 189 -77.82 27.35 -76.19
C TYR A 189 -77.21 26.12 -75.48
N GLU A 190 -77.48 24.92 -75.98
CA GLU A 190 -76.93 23.67 -75.42
C GLU A 190 -75.40 23.64 -75.46
N ARG A 191 -74.78 24.15 -76.54
CA ARG A 191 -73.32 24.28 -76.64
C ARG A 191 -72.75 25.20 -75.55
N SER A 192 -73.42 26.32 -75.27
CA SER A 192 -72.98 27.26 -74.23
C SER A 192 -73.05 26.64 -72.83
N ILE A 193 -74.12 25.90 -72.52
CA ILE A 193 -74.24 25.13 -71.28
C ILE A 193 -73.13 24.08 -71.18
N ALA A 194 -72.91 23.31 -72.25
CA ALA A 194 -71.88 22.28 -72.27
C ALA A 194 -70.48 22.86 -72.03
N ASN A 195 -70.16 24.01 -72.64
CA ASN A 195 -68.90 24.72 -72.43
C ASN A 195 -68.73 25.19 -70.98
N ALA A 196 -69.77 25.79 -70.37
CA ALA A 196 -69.74 26.20 -68.97
C ALA A 196 -69.51 25.01 -68.04
N ARG A 197 -70.25 23.90 -68.22
CA ARG A 197 -70.07 22.66 -67.44
C ARG A 197 -68.66 22.08 -67.58
N MET A 198 -68.12 22.05 -68.79
CA MET A 198 -66.77 21.57 -69.06
C MET A 198 -65.71 22.43 -68.37
N SER A 199 -65.82 23.76 -68.45
CA SER A 199 -64.90 24.68 -67.76
C SER A 199 -64.97 24.55 -66.23
N GLY A 200 -66.18 24.40 -65.66
CA GLY A 200 -66.36 24.17 -64.22
C GLY A 200 -65.76 22.84 -63.77
N ALA A 201 -65.93 21.78 -64.56
CA ALA A 201 -65.31 20.48 -64.28
C ALA A 201 -63.77 20.57 -64.29
N GLN A 202 -63.17 21.36 -65.20
CA GLN A 202 -61.72 21.60 -65.21
C GLN A 202 -61.23 22.32 -63.95
N VAL A 203 -61.97 23.33 -63.47
CA VAL A 203 -61.66 24.01 -62.20
C VAL A 203 -61.71 23.04 -61.02
N HIS A 204 -62.74 22.18 -60.94
CA HIS A 204 -62.84 21.17 -59.88
C HIS A 204 -61.69 20.15 -59.92
N ALA A 205 -61.33 19.65 -61.11
CA ALA A 205 -60.20 18.76 -61.28
C ALA A 205 -58.88 19.41 -60.83
N GLN A 206 -58.66 20.67 -61.21
CA GLN A 206 -57.45 21.40 -60.82
C GLN A 206 -57.39 21.67 -59.31
N ARG A 207 -58.52 21.96 -58.65
CA ARG A 207 -58.57 22.10 -57.19
C ARG A 207 -58.22 20.78 -56.48
N ALA A 208 -58.69 19.65 -56.98
CA ALA A 208 -58.32 18.34 -56.44
C ALA A 208 -56.81 18.07 -56.60
N GLN A 209 -56.22 18.46 -57.74
CA GLN A 209 -54.78 18.36 -57.97
C GLN A 209 -53.97 19.21 -56.98
N ILE A 210 -54.43 20.45 -56.69
CA ILE A 210 -53.78 21.31 -55.68
C ILE A 210 -53.83 20.66 -54.30
N ASN A 211 -54.98 20.10 -53.89
CA ASN A 211 -55.09 19.41 -52.60
C ASN A 211 -54.11 18.23 -52.49
N GLN A 212 -53.93 17.46 -53.57
CA GLN A 212 -52.93 16.39 -53.62
C GLN A 212 -51.51 16.94 -53.48
N SER A 213 -51.17 18.02 -54.21
CA SER A 213 -49.86 18.67 -54.13
C SER A 213 -49.58 19.27 -52.74
N GLU A 214 -50.60 19.81 -52.07
CA GLU A 214 -50.51 20.32 -50.69
C GLU A 214 -50.22 19.19 -49.70
N ALA A 215 -50.87 18.03 -49.85
CA ALA A 215 -50.56 16.85 -49.05
C ALA A 215 -49.11 16.36 -49.27
N ALA A 216 -48.65 16.32 -50.53
CA ALA A 216 -47.27 15.98 -50.86
C ALA A 216 -46.24 16.97 -50.27
N HIS A 217 -46.54 18.27 -50.31
CA HIS A 217 -45.69 19.30 -49.70
C HIS A 217 -45.66 19.20 -48.17
N ALA A 218 -46.81 18.94 -47.53
CA ALA A 218 -46.89 18.72 -46.09
C ALA A 218 -46.04 17.50 -45.67
N ALA A 219 -46.13 16.40 -46.42
CA ALA A 219 -45.28 15.23 -46.20
C ALA A 219 -43.79 15.55 -46.40
N ALA A 220 -43.42 16.25 -47.47
CA ALA A 220 -42.03 16.64 -47.73
C ALA A 220 -41.43 17.49 -46.60
N ARG A 221 -42.20 18.42 -46.03
CA ARG A 221 -41.78 19.21 -44.85
C ARG A 221 -41.60 18.36 -43.59
N ALA A 222 -42.33 17.25 -43.48
CA ALA A 222 -42.18 16.28 -42.41
C ALA A 222 -41.05 15.25 -42.67
N GLY A 223 -40.32 15.37 -43.79
CA GLY A 223 -39.30 14.39 -44.20
C GLY A 223 -39.90 13.06 -44.69
N LEU A 224 -41.18 13.06 -45.05
CA LEU A 224 -41.90 11.90 -45.56
C LEU A 224 -42.11 12.04 -47.07
N GLN A 225 -42.04 10.93 -47.79
CA GLN A 225 -42.31 10.88 -49.22
C GLN A 225 -43.54 10.01 -49.49
N LEU A 226 -44.60 10.61 -50.04
CA LEU A 226 -45.85 9.91 -50.39
C LEU A 226 -45.75 9.23 -51.76
N ASP A 227 -45.03 9.87 -52.69
CA ASP A 227 -44.81 9.36 -54.05
C ASP A 227 -43.36 8.86 -54.20
N GLY A 228 -43.20 7.54 -54.29
CA GLY A 228 -41.90 6.88 -54.46
C GLY A 228 -41.67 5.72 -53.48
N PRO A 229 -40.43 5.21 -53.37
CA PRO A 229 -40.09 4.18 -52.40
C PRO A 229 -40.33 4.72 -50.98
N ARG A 230 -41.15 4.02 -50.18
CA ARG A 230 -41.36 4.31 -48.74
C ARG A 230 -40.14 3.96 -47.87
N ALA A 231 -38.94 4.00 -48.46
CA ALA A 231 -37.68 3.76 -47.80
C ALA A 231 -37.09 5.10 -47.34
N LEU A 232 -36.24 5.03 -46.32
CA LEU A 232 -35.45 6.18 -45.88
C LEU A 232 -34.47 6.59 -46.97
N SER A 233 -34.14 7.87 -47.01
CA SER A 233 -33.07 8.37 -47.87
C SER A 233 -31.72 7.74 -47.51
N GLU A 234 -30.81 7.60 -48.48
CA GLU A 234 -29.46 7.06 -48.24
C GLU A 234 -28.74 7.77 -47.06
N PRO A 235 -28.75 9.12 -46.92
CA PRO A 235 -28.12 9.78 -45.77
C PRO A 235 -28.77 9.41 -44.44
N GLU A 236 -30.09 9.20 -44.39
CA GLU A 236 -30.79 8.78 -43.17
C GLU A 236 -30.45 7.33 -42.79
N GLN A 237 -30.38 6.43 -43.78
CA GLN A 237 -29.96 5.05 -43.56
C GLN A 237 -28.52 5.01 -43.01
N ARG A 238 -27.60 5.76 -43.62
CA ARG A 238 -26.21 5.87 -43.17
C ARG A 238 -26.09 6.50 -41.79
N ASN A 239 -26.87 7.54 -41.48
CA ASN A 239 -26.89 8.15 -40.16
C ASN A 239 -27.35 7.16 -39.07
N ARG A 240 -28.35 6.31 -39.35
CA ARG A 240 -28.78 5.25 -38.41
C ARG A 240 -27.70 4.18 -38.23
N GLN A 241 -27.06 3.74 -39.31
CA GLN A 241 -25.95 2.78 -39.24
C GLN A 241 -24.78 3.33 -38.40
N LEU A 242 -24.37 4.58 -38.67
CA LEU A 242 -23.30 5.26 -37.93
C LEU A 242 -23.67 5.49 -36.45
N ALA A 243 -24.96 5.72 -36.14
CA ALA A 243 -25.40 5.86 -34.76
C ALA A 243 -25.16 4.59 -33.95
N LEU A 244 -25.45 3.42 -34.53
CA LEU A 244 -25.18 2.12 -33.90
C LEU A 244 -23.67 1.84 -33.79
N GLU A 245 -22.91 2.12 -34.85
CA GLU A 245 -21.44 1.97 -34.83
C GLU A 245 -20.78 2.86 -33.76
N LEU A 246 -21.26 4.10 -33.59
CA LEU A 246 -20.76 4.99 -32.55
C LEU A 246 -21.07 4.50 -31.14
N VAL A 247 -22.20 3.82 -30.93
CA VAL A 247 -22.53 3.20 -29.63
C VAL A 247 -21.54 2.08 -29.34
N ASP A 248 -21.32 1.16 -30.29
CA ASP A 248 -20.35 0.06 -30.15
C ASP A 248 -18.92 0.57 -29.89
N LEU A 249 -18.45 1.54 -30.69
CA LEU A 249 -17.12 2.12 -30.53
C LEU A 249 -16.94 2.81 -29.16
N ARG A 250 -17.97 3.51 -28.66
CA ARG A 250 -17.93 4.16 -27.34
C ARG A 250 -17.90 3.12 -26.22
N GLN A 251 -18.65 2.03 -26.35
CA GLN A 251 -18.60 0.91 -25.42
C GLN A 251 -17.20 0.29 -25.39
N GLN A 252 -16.62 -0.02 -26.55
CA GLN A 252 -15.26 -0.54 -26.65
C GLN A 252 -14.21 0.41 -26.05
N LEU A 253 -14.38 1.72 -26.24
CA LEU A 253 -13.51 2.73 -25.61
C LEU A 253 -13.62 2.69 -24.09
N GLN A 254 -14.84 2.60 -23.56
CA GLN A 254 -15.08 2.52 -22.12
C GLN A 254 -14.49 1.23 -21.51
N ASP A 255 -14.68 0.09 -22.16
CA ASP A 255 -14.12 -1.19 -21.73
C ASP A 255 -12.58 -1.16 -21.75
N THR A 256 -11.99 -0.58 -22.81
CA THR A 256 -10.54 -0.40 -22.92
C THR A 256 -9.99 0.52 -21.82
N LYS A 257 -10.72 1.60 -21.49
CA LYS A 257 -10.36 2.51 -20.39
C LYS A 257 -10.39 1.83 -19.03
N MET A 258 -11.44 1.06 -18.75
CA MET A 258 -11.58 0.31 -17.50
C MET A 258 -10.46 -0.73 -17.36
N LEU A 259 -10.18 -1.47 -18.43
CA LEU A 259 -9.07 -2.43 -18.45
C LEU A 259 -7.73 -1.73 -18.26
N GLY A 260 -7.49 -0.61 -18.96
CA GLY A 260 -6.28 0.20 -18.82
C GLY A 260 -6.07 0.72 -17.40
N ALA A 261 -7.14 1.20 -16.75
CA ALA A 261 -7.08 1.66 -15.36
C ALA A 261 -6.73 0.52 -14.39
N SER A 262 -7.36 -0.66 -14.57
CA SER A 262 -7.05 -1.85 -13.76
C SER A 262 -5.62 -2.33 -13.95
N THR A 263 -5.13 -2.40 -15.20
CA THR A 263 -3.74 -2.78 -15.50
C THR A 263 -2.75 -1.76 -14.92
N ASN A 264 -3.08 -0.47 -14.94
CA ASN A 264 -2.22 0.55 -14.35
C ASN A 264 -2.18 0.45 -12.81
N ASP A 265 -3.32 0.17 -12.15
CA ASP A 265 -3.32 -0.11 -10.70
C ASP A 265 -2.45 -1.32 -10.36
N GLU A 266 -2.61 -2.42 -11.11
CA GLU A 266 -1.79 -3.62 -10.94
C GLU A 266 -0.29 -3.32 -11.15
N LEU A 267 0.06 -2.55 -12.19
CA LEU A 267 1.43 -2.10 -12.43
C LEU A 267 2.00 -1.32 -11.24
N THR A 268 1.24 -0.40 -10.64
CA THR A 268 1.71 0.36 -9.48
C THR A 268 1.94 -0.53 -8.25
N ARG A 269 1.09 -1.53 -8.03
CA ARG A 269 1.23 -2.49 -6.93
C ARG A 269 2.48 -3.37 -7.12
N VAL A 270 2.66 -3.90 -8.33
CA VAL A 270 3.81 -4.74 -8.69
C VAL A 270 5.11 -3.93 -8.62
N ALA A 271 5.12 -2.69 -9.11
CA ALA A 271 6.29 -1.81 -9.01
C ALA A 271 6.65 -1.51 -7.55
N ALA A 272 5.67 -1.23 -6.70
CA ALA A 272 5.91 -1.02 -5.26
C ALA A 272 6.42 -2.29 -4.56
N GLU A 273 5.91 -3.47 -4.93
CA GLU A 273 6.43 -4.74 -4.42
C GLU A 273 7.85 -5.03 -4.91
N PHE A 274 8.12 -4.79 -6.20
CA PHE A 274 9.45 -4.91 -6.78
C PHE A 274 10.46 -4.05 -6.04
N GLU A 275 10.15 -2.78 -5.77
CA GLU A 275 11.04 -1.88 -5.01
C GLU A 275 11.31 -2.39 -3.59
N ARG A 276 10.29 -2.90 -2.88
CA ARG A 276 10.44 -3.50 -1.55
C ARG A 276 11.30 -4.76 -1.54
N GLN A 277 11.24 -5.55 -2.61
CA GLN A 277 12.04 -6.78 -2.76
C GLN A 277 13.45 -6.51 -3.32
N ARG A 278 13.64 -5.40 -4.05
CA ARG A 278 14.93 -5.00 -4.63
C ARG A 278 15.89 -4.48 -3.57
N MET A 279 15.39 -3.76 -2.57
CA MET A 279 16.26 -3.17 -1.55
C MET A 279 15.55 -3.04 -0.21
N ALA A 280 16.18 -3.60 0.82
CA ALA A 280 15.78 -3.37 2.20
C ALA A 280 16.91 -2.65 2.95
N THR A 281 16.57 -1.50 3.53
CA THR A 281 17.46 -0.80 4.46
C THR A 281 16.96 -1.04 5.88
N LEU A 282 17.82 -1.62 6.71
CA LEU A 282 17.57 -1.83 8.12
C LEU A 282 18.17 -0.66 8.90
N ALA A 283 17.38 -0.12 9.84
CA ALA A 283 17.80 0.92 10.76
C ALA A 283 17.63 0.45 12.20
N ALA A 284 18.46 0.95 13.10
CA ALA A 284 18.30 0.67 14.52
C ALA A 284 17.03 1.35 15.07
N ASP A 285 16.21 0.59 15.78
CA ASP A 285 14.98 1.07 16.45
C ASP A 285 15.31 1.93 17.67
N ARG A 286 16.41 1.60 18.37
CA ARG A 286 16.83 2.18 19.64
C ARG A 286 18.35 2.33 19.73
N PRO A 287 18.88 3.18 20.64
CA PRO A 287 20.32 3.26 20.90
C PRO A 287 20.83 1.91 21.42
N SER A 288 21.71 1.28 20.66
CA SER A 288 22.18 -0.07 20.92
C SER A 288 23.64 -0.24 20.53
N VAL A 289 24.32 -1.23 21.10
CA VAL A 289 25.72 -1.53 20.79
C VAL A 289 25.81 -2.81 19.98
N VAL A 290 26.62 -2.81 18.92
CA VAL A 290 26.86 -4.02 18.12
C VAL A 290 27.64 -5.03 18.97
N TRP A 291 27.00 -6.14 19.34
CA TRP A 291 27.58 -7.20 20.16
C TRP A 291 28.33 -8.23 19.33
N SER A 292 27.70 -8.72 18.27
CA SER A 292 28.31 -9.64 17.31
C SER A 292 27.78 -9.39 15.90
N LEU A 293 28.61 -9.67 14.91
CA LEU A 293 28.22 -9.75 13.51
C LEU A 293 28.12 -11.23 13.15
N ASP A 294 26.91 -11.67 12.80
CA ASP A 294 26.63 -13.06 12.45
C ASP A 294 26.80 -13.31 10.93
N ALA A 295 26.91 -12.24 10.13
CA ALA A 295 27.15 -12.26 8.69
C ALA A 295 28.16 -11.18 8.27
N GLN A 296 28.85 -11.38 7.14
CA GLN A 296 29.85 -10.46 6.60
C GLN A 296 29.30 -9.60 5.45
N SER A 297 29.86 -8.40 5.26
CA SER A 297 29.53 -7.57 4.10
C SER A 297 29.92 -8.29 2.80
N GLY A 298 29.01 -8.36 1.85
CA GLY A 298 29.15 -9.11 0.60
C GLY A 298 28.56 -10.53 0.65
N GLU A 299 28.16 -11.02 1.83
CA GLU A 299 27.56 -12.35 1.98
C GLU A 299 26.13 -12.39 1.41
N ALA A 300 25.78 -13.52 0.79
CA ALA A 300 24.43 -13.79 0.30
C ALA A 300 23.57 -14.38 1.43
N LEU A 301 22.48 -13.70 1.76
CA LEU A 301 21.58 -14.08 2.84
C LEU A 301 20.22 -14.52 2.32
N THR A 302 19.60 -15.45 3.04
CA THR A 302 18.18 -15.81 2.87
C THR A 302 17.29 -14.94 3.78
N ALA A 303 16.01 -14.81 3.44
CA ALA A 303 15.06 -14.10 4.28
C ALA A 303 14.96 -14.77 5.67
N GLY A 304 15.07 -13.97 6.73
CA GLY A 304 15.07 -14.41 8.13
C GLY A 304 16.45 -14.76 8.70
N ALA A 305 17.50 -14.79 7.88
CA ALA A 305 18.86 -15.06 8.34
C ALA A 305 19.32 -13.98 9.36
N PRO A 306 19.99 -14.37 10.46
CA PRO A 306 20.55 -13.42 11.42
C PRO A 306 21.71 -12.64 10.76
N ILE A 307 21.76 -11.33 10.99
CA ILE A 307 22.78 -10.43 10.45
C ILE A 307 23.74 -9.99 11.56
N MET A 308 23.18 -9.55 12.67
CA MET A 308 23.92 -9.03 13.82
C MET A 308 23.10 -9.10 15.09
N GLN A 309 23.78 -9.03 16.22
CA GLN A 309 23.19 -8.93 17.54
C GLN A 309 23.50 -7.56 18.12
N LEU A 310 22.46 -6.89 18.61
CA LEU A 310 22.53 -5.58 19.24
C LEU A 310 22.20 -5.71 20.72
N ILE A 311 22.93 -5.00 21.58
CA ILE A 311 22.62 -4.90 23.01
C ILE A 311 21.91 -3.58 23.28
N ASP A 312 20.73 -3.65 23.92
CA ASP A 312 20.02 -2.46 24.41
C ASP A 312 20.63 -1.99 25.73
N CYS A 313 21.30 -0.84 25.69
CA CYS A 313 21.95 -0.26 26.87
C CYS A 313 20.96 0.36 27.86
N ASN A 314 19.68 0.46 27.52
CA ASN A 314 18.64 0.93 28.44
C ASN A 314 18.10 -0.20 29.33
N ASP A 315 18.33 -1.47 28.96
CA ASP A 315 17.83 -2.64 29.68
C ASP A 315 18.99 -3.58 30.04
N VAL A 316 19.71 -3.18 31.10
CA VAL A 316 20.89 -3.87 31.64
C VAL A 316 20.63 -4.26 33.10
N TRP A 317 20.81 -5.53 33.45
CA TRP A 317 20.60 -6.09 34.78
C TRP A 317 21.78 -6.94 35.23
N VAL A 318 21.76 -7.37 36.48
CA VAL A 318 22.75 -8.31 37.02
C VAL A 318 22.06 -9.62 37.36
N ASP A 319 22.58 -10.73 36.82
CA ASP A 319 22.18 -12.07 37.23
C ASP A 319 23.20 -12.60 38.24
N ALA A 320 22.76 -12.75 39.49
CA ALA A 320 23.57 -13.20 40.61
C ALA A 320 23.18 -14.59 41.06
N PHE A 321 24.18 -15.43 41.33
CA PHE A 321 24.04 -16.81 41.78
C PHE A 321 24.45 -16.90 43.26
N PHE A 322 23.47 -17.11 44.14
CA PHE A 322 23.67 -17.31 45.58
C PHE A 322 23.63 -18.80 45.93
N ASP A 323 24.20 -19.16 47.07
CA ASP A 323 24.07 -20.53 47.59
C ASP A 323 22.60 -20.79 47.99
N GLU A 324 22.12 -22.01 47.81
CA GLU A 324 20.75 -22.37 48.23
C GLU A 324 20.55 -22.20 49.75
N SER A 325 21.63 -22.25 50.56
CA SER A 325 21.55 -21.94 51.99
C SER A 325 21.10 -20.51 52.29
N ASP A 326 21.42 -19.57 51.39
CA ASP A 326 21.30 -18.13 51.62
C ASP A 326 19.92 -17.60 51.18
N VAL A 327 19.04 -18.47 50.67
CA VAL A 327 17.71 -18.12 50.13
C VAL A 327 16.80 -17.49 51.17
N ARG A 328 16.95 -17.88 52.44
CA ARG A 328 16.13 -17.34 53.53
C ARG A 328 16.35 -15.84 53.74
N ASP A 329 17.52 -15.34 53.36
CA ASP A 329 17.93 -13.95 53.51
C ASP A 329 17.69 -13.13 52.23
N LEU A 330 17.14 -13.76 51.17
CA LEU A 330 16.82 -13.12 49.89
C LEU A 330 15.34 -12.76 49.83
N GLU A 331 15.02 -11.46 49.78
CA GLU A 331 13.67 -10.96 49.59
C GLU A 331 13.55 -10.09 48.33
N VAL A 332 12.45 -10.24 47.59
CA VAL A 332 12.16 -9.38 46.44
C VAL A 332 11.97 -7.93 46.92
N GLY A 333 12.68 -6.99 46.29
CA GLY A 333 12.71 -5.59 46.67
C GLY A 333 13.82 -5.22 47.66
N ALA A 334 14.56 -6.19 48.20
CA ALA A 334 15.67 -5.90 49.11
C ALA A 334 16.78 -5.10 48.39
N PRO A 335 17.39 -4.10 49.07
CA PRO A 335 18.51 -3.35 48.53
C PRO A 335 19.76 -4.22 48.51
N VAL A 336 20.51 -4.15 47.42
CA VAL A 336 21.78 -4.88 47.25
C VAL A 336 22.89 -3.96 46.75
N LYS A 337 24.12 -4.26 47.15
CA LYS A 337 25.33 -3.59 46.69
C LYS A 337 26.02 -4.46 45.65
N VAL A 338 26.13 -3.95 44.44
CA VAL A 338 26.84 -4.58 43.32
C VAL A 338 28.20 -3.90 43.20
N SER A 339 29.28 -4.67 43.33
CA SER A 339 30.65 -4.21 43.11
C SER A 339 31.28 -4.92 41.93
N LEU A 340 31.99 -4.20 41.08
CA LEU A 340 32.66 -4.78 39.93
C LEU A 340 33.91 -5.56 40.36
N SER A 341 34.03 -6.81 39.93
CA SER A 341 35.20 -7.62 40.28
C SER A 341 36.45 -6.97 39.66
N HIS A 342 37.39 -6.55 40.51
CA HIS A 342 38.63 -5.82 40.17
C HIS A 342 38.53 -4.30 39.90
N ASP A 343 37.45 -3.63 40.31
CA ASP A 343 37.32 -2.17 40.23
C ASP A 343 36.70 -1.62 41.54
N SER A 344 36.90 -0.33 41.83
CA SER A 344 36.35 0.33 43.03
C SER A 344 34.92 0.84 42.85
N ARG A 345 34.38 0.75 41.63
CA ARG A 345 32.99 1.13 41.32
C ARG A 345 31.98 0.20 41.99
N HIS A 346 30.99 0.82 42.62
CA HIS A 346 29.88 0.12 43.26
C HIS A 346 28.54 0.80 42.95
N TRP A 347 27.53 -0.01 42.69
CA TRP A 347 26.17 0.45 42.41
C TRP A 347 25.19 -0.12 43.43
N SER A 348 24.11 0.61 43.63
CA SER A 348 22.97 0.15 44.41
C SER A 348 21.94 -0.43 43.45
N GLY A 349 21.41 -1.60 43.78
CA GLY A 349 20.34 -2.24 43.05
C GLY A 349 19.27 -2.77 43.98
N VAL A 350 18.20 -3.30 43.39
CA VAL A 350 17.12 -3.98 44.09
C VAL A 350 16.89 -5.35 43.47
N ILE A 351 16.57 -6.32 44.30
CA ILE A 351 16.19 -7.66 43.83
C ILE A 351 14.84 -7.57 43.12
N GLU A 352 14.80 -7.90 41.83
CA GLU A 352 13.57 -7.87 41.02
C GLU A 352 12.88 -9.23 41.02
N THR A 353 13.65 -10.31 40.82
CA THR A 353 13.11 -11.67 40.85
C THR A 353 14.10 -12.63 41.50
N ILE A 354 13.55 -13.63 42.20
CA ILE A 354 14.30 -14.74 42.80
C ILE A 354 13.74 -16.02 42.20
N ARG A 355 14.60 -16.85 41.62
CA ARG A 355 14.23 -18.14 41.05
C ARG A 355 15.06 -19.25 41.67
N SER A 356 14.36 -20.17 42.33
CA SER A 356 14.94 -21.35 42.96
C SER A 356 14.81 -22.58 42.04
N GLY A 357 15.89 -23.30 41.80
CA GLY A 357 15.88 -24.54 41.00
C GLY A 357 17.27 -25.12 40.75
N SER A 358 17.44 -26.42 41.00
CA SER A 358 18.71 -27.14 40.79
C SER A 358 19.17 -27.04 39.34
N GLY A 359 20.45 -26.75 39.15
CA GLY A 359 21.08 -26.43 37.87
C GLY A 359 20.69 -27.36 36.72
N ARG A 360 19.93 -26.79 35.78
CA ARG A 360 19.98 -27.00 34.33
C ARG A 360 18.95 -26.06 33.71
N VAL A 361 19.35 -24.80 33.57
CA VAL A 361 18.53 -23.83 32.86
C VAL A 361 18.63 -24.12 31.36
N THR A 362 17.63 -24.81 30.84
CA THR A 362 17.16 -24.59 29.47
C THR A 362 15.69 -24.23 29.57
N VAL A 363 15.41 -22.93 29.61
CA VAL A 363 14.09 -22.38 29.32
C VAL A 363 14.34 -21.20 28.37
N GLY A 364 13.71 -21.22 27.20
CA GLY A 364 14.21 -20.61 25.96
C GLY A 364 14.56 -19.12 25.98
N GLN A 365 15.58 -18.76 25.18
CA GLN A 365 15.94 -17.42 24.64
C GLN A 365 16.36 -16.33 25.67
N TYR A 366 17.32 -15.42 25.49
CA TYR A 366 18.41 -15.12 24.54
C TYR A 366 19.60 -14.67 25.41
N VAL A 367 20.69 -15.43 25.48
CA VAL A 367 21.95 -14.96 26.07
C VAL A 367 23.04 -15.34 25.09
N ALA A 368 23.85 -14.36 24.70
CA ALA A 368 25.07 -14.62 23.96
C ALA A 368 25.98 -15.45 24.86
N ALA A 369 25.97 -16.77 24.65
CA ALA A 369 26.81 -17.68 25.39
C ALA A 369 28.28 -17.33 25.09
N PRO A 370 29.12 -17.04 26.10
CA PRO A 370 30.55 -16.97 25.88
C PRO A 370 31.07 -18.35 25.43
N PRO A 371 32.19 -18.41 24.69
CA PRO A 371 32.70 -19.64 24.07
C PRO A 371 32.75 -20.86 25.03
N PRO A 372 32.58 -22.09 24.52
CA PRO A 372 32.42 -23.31 25.34
C PRO A 372 33.67 -23.75 26.13
N GLU A 373 34.70 -22.92 26.27
CA GLU A 373 35.87 -23.23 27.11
C GLU A 373 35.75 -22.78 28.57
N ILE A 374 34.79 -21.92 28.93
CA ILE A 374 34.62 -21.43 30.33
C ILE A 374 33.66 -22.33 31.16
N ALA A 375 32.90 -23.23 30.52
CA ALA A 375 31.91 -24.09 31.19
C ALA A 375 32.52 -25.21 32.08
N ARG A 376 33.85 -25.28 32.25
CA ARG A 376 34.53 -26.28 33.11
C ARG A 376 34.70 -25.86 34.58
N ARG A 377 34.19 -24.71 35.01
CA ARG A 377 33.98 -24.45 36.44
C ARG A 377 32.53 -24.74 36.77
N GLN A 378 32.28 -25.98 37.18
CA GLN A 378 30.99 -26.44 37.66
C GLN A 378 30.44 -25.44 38.69
N LEU A 379 29.33 -24.79 38.38
CA LEU A 379 28.51 -24.13 39.39
C LEU A 379 28.21 -25.19 40.48
N PRO A 380 28.33 -24.86 41.77
CA PRO A 380 27.89 -25.78 42.81
C PRO A 380 26.42 -26.15 42.56
N VAL A 381 26.09 -27.43 42.74
CA VAL A 381 24.86 -28.12 42.28
C VAL A 381 23.55 -27.52 42.87
N LYS A 382 23.66 -26.54 43.76
CA LYS A 382 22.59 -25.91 44.53
C LYS A 382 22.80 -24.39 44.59
N VAL A 383 22.27 -23.66 43.61
CA VAL A 383 22.32 -22.19 43.57
C VAL A 383 20.94 -21.61 43.30
N VAL A 384 20.70 -20.42 43.81
CA VAL A 384 19.53 -19.61 43.51
C VAL A 384 19.92 -18.43 42.64
N THR A 385 19.16 -18.21 41.58
CA THR A 385 19.38 -17.13 40.62
C THR A 385 18.54 -15.93 41.01
N VAL A 386 19.20 -14.79 41.18
CA VAL A 386 18.60 -13.52 41.56
C VAL A 386 18.85 -12.51 40.45
N ARG A 387 17.77 -11.96 39.88
CA ARG A 387 17.87 -10.84 38.94
C ARG A 387 17.85 -9.55 39.74
N VAL A 388 18.88 -8.74 39.59
CA VAL A 388 19.04 -7.46 40.27
C VAL A 388 18.92 -6.33 39.26
N ARG A 389 17.97 -5.42 39.50
CA ARG A 389 17.85 -4.17 38.76
C ARG A 389 18.75 -3.13 39.42
N VAL A 390 19.71 -2.62 38.65
CA VAL A 390 20.76 -1.72 39.15
C VAL A 390 20.49 -0.29 38.67
N ASP A 391 20.70 0.69 39.55
CA ASP A 391 20.73 2.10 39.14
C ASP A 391 22.14 2.47 38.67
N TRP A 392 22.29 2.50 37.34
CA TRP A 392 23.58 2.68 36.68
C TRP A 392 24.10 4.12 36.64
N LYS A 393 23.41 5.13 37.21
CA LYS A 393 23.86 6.53 37.37
C LYS A 393 24.60 7.16 36.16
N ARG A 394 24.29 6.74 34.93
CA ARG A 394 24.93 7.15 33.65
C ARG A 394 26.38 6.68 33.43
N GLU A 395 26.83 5.63 34.11
CA GLU A 395 28.17 5.06 33.93
C GLU A 395 28.25 4.03 32.78
N LEU A 396 27.13 3.74 32.11
CA LEU A 396 27.09 2.83 30.97
C LEU A 396 27.69 3.49 29.74
N GLN A 397 28.91 3.10 29.38
CA GLN A 397 29.55 3.53 28.15
C GLN A 397 29.28 2.52 27.02
N PRO A 398 28.77 2.97 25.86
CA PRO A 398 28.56 2.11 24.69
C PRO A 398 29.83 1.39 24.23
N SER A 399 30.99 2.07 24.30
CA SER A 399 32.30 1.51 23.96
C SER A 399 32.75 0.36 24.86
N GLN A 400 32.12 0.18 26.02
CA GLN A 400 32.38 -0.91 26.96
C GLN A 400 31.25 -1.96 26.94
N TYR A 401 30.49 -2.05 25.85
CA TYR A 401 29.32 -2.93 25.71
C TYR A 401 28.29 -2.73 26.84
N CYS A 402 28.21 -1.52 27.39
CA CYS A 402 27.35 -1.21 28.53
C CYS A 402 27.59 -2.16 29.72
N LEU A 403 28.86 -2.54 29.90
CA LEU A 403 29.37 -3.45 30.92
C LEU A 403 28.83 -4.89 30.83
N ALA A 404 28.05 -5.22 29.80
CA ALA A 404 27.52 -6.56 29.58
C ALA A 404 28.65 -7.60 29.46
N GLY A 405 28.46 -8.76 30.08
CA GLY A 405 29.43 -9.85 30.13
C GLY A 405 30.51 -9.72 31.22
N ARG A 406 30.56 -8.62 31.98
CA ARG A 406 31.52 -8.47 33.10
C ARG A 406 31.04 -9.19 34.36
N SER A 407 31.99 -9.76 35.09
CA SER A 407 31.74 -10.34 36.42
C SER A 407 31.62 -9.27 37.49
N VAL A 408 30.65 -9.45 38.37
CA VAL A 408 30.38 -8.59 39.52
C VAL A 408 30.20 -9.44 40.77
N ASP A 409 30.38 -8.82 41.92
CA ASP A 409 30.10 -9.38 43.23
C ASP A 409 28.88 -8.66 43.81
N VAL A 410 27.85 -9.41 44.18
CA VAL A 410 26.62 -8.88 44.78
C VAL A 410 26.57 -9.26 46.25
N SER A 411 26.39 -8.26 47.11
CA SER A 411 26.27 -8.41 48.57
C SER A 411 25.01 -7.69 49.05
N ILE A 412 24.36 -8.26 50.07
CA ILE A 412 23.14 -7.72 50.70
C ILE A 412 23.48 -6.89 51.93
#